data_AF-A0A4Q7M2K0-F1
#
_entry.id   AF-A0A4Q7M2K0-F1
#
_cell.length_a   1.000
_cell.length_b   1.000
_cell.length_c   1.000
_cell.angle_alpha   90.00
_cell.angle_beta   90.00
_cell.angle_gamma   90.00
#
_symmetry.space_group_name_H-M   'P 1'
#
loop_
_entity.id
_entity.type
_entity.pdbx_description
1 polymer ?
#
loop_
_entity_poly.entity_id
_entity_poly.type
_entity_poly.pdbx_seq_one_letter_code
_entity_poly.pdbx_strand_id
1 'polypeptide(L)'
;MTTKRVALATCADLPSLSADDRPLIPALADRDVLAEPVVWDDPAVDWDAYDLVVVRSTWDYAPRHDEFLAWAQTVPRLANPAHVLRWNTDKSYLRALESAHVPVIPTVWLDPARHFSKRAVHTRMPAFGDFVVKPVVSAGAKDTGRYIPVSAQSRAMAIKHTMELLDSKRWVMIQPYVTSVDSAGETCLTFVDGVYQHAARKNALLTGPSQPTKGLGLYMEETMSAVQATPEQLAVAQRALEVAATEMGLDGPLLYARVDLVTGDEGPLVIELELTEPSLWMSYSGPVPTLTRFADAIAARV
;
A
#
# COMPACT_ATOMS: atom_id res chain seq x y z
N MET A 1 -19.91 23.92 -22.29
CA MET A 1 -19.05 23.59 -21.13
C MET A 1 -18.03 22.60 -21.65
N THR A 2 -16.74 22.80 -21.34
CA THR A 2 -15.70 21.82 -21.66
C THR A 2 -15.99 20.54 -20.88
N THR A 3 -15.97 19.39 -21.55
CA THR A 3 -16.15 18.09 -20.91
C THR A 3 -15.02 17.89 -19.90
N LYS A 4 -15.37 17.61 -18.63
CA LYS A 4 -14.39 17.34 -17.58
C LYS A 4 -13.67 16.02 -17.88
N ARG A 5 -12.35 15.99 -17.77
CA ARG A 5 -11.52 14.83 -18.11
C ARG A 5 -10.73 14.34 -16.91
N VAL A 6 -10.81 13.04 -16.63
CA VAL A 6 -10.06 12.37 -15.56
C VAL A 6 -9.17 11.28 -16.14
N ALA A 7 -7.88 11.32 -15.82
CA ALA A 7 -6.99 10.21 -16.09
C ALA A 7 -7.01 9.24 -14.89
N LEU A 8 -7.29 7.97 -15.14
CA LEU A 8 -7.10 6.90 -14.17
C LEU A 8 -5.71 6.28 -14.42
N ALA A 9 -4.70 6.79 -13.73
CA ALA A 9 -3.31 6.38 -13.96
C ALA A 9 -3.10 4.90 -13.57
N THR A 10 -2.51 4.14 -14.48
CA THR A 10 -2.25 2.69 -14.37
C THR A 10 -0.87 2.37 -14.97
N CYS A 11 -0.46 1.10 -14.97
CA CYS A 11 0.81 0.66 -15.57
C CYS A 11 0.62 -0.09 -16.90
N ALA A 12 1.72 -0.26 -17.65
CA ALA A 12 1.73 -0.97 -18.93
C ALA A 12 1.30 -2.44 -18.83
N ASP A 13 1.48 -3.07 -17.66
CA ASP A 13 1.02 -4.43 -17.38
C ASP A 13 -0.51 -4.51 -17.16
N LEU A 14 -1.15 -3.37 -16.83
CA LEU A 14 -2.60 -3.24 -16.61
C LEU A 14 -3.17 -2.04 -17.38
N PRO A 15 -3.04 -1.99 -18.72
CA PRO A 15 -3.38 -0.80 -19.51
C PRO A 15 -4.89 -0.51 -19.54
N SER A 16 -5.72 -1.49 -19.15
CA SER A 16 -7.17 -1.35 -19.04
C SER A 16 -7.67 -1.40 -17.60
N LEU A 17 -6.82 -1.02 -16.65
CA LEU A 17 -7.06 -1.06 -15.20
C LEU A 17 -7.29 -2.48 -14.63
N SER A 18 -7.16 -2.55 -13.31
CA SER A 18 -7.63 -3.69 -12.51
C SER A 18 -9.14 -3.91 -12.68
N ALA A 19 -9.61 -5.13 -12.44
CA ALA A 19 -11.05 -5.44 -12.52
C ALA A 19 -11.89 -4.64 -11.50
N ASP A 20 -11.31 -4.29 -10.35
CA ASP A 20 -11.98 -3.49 -9.31
C ASP A 20 -12.18 -2.04 -9.76
N ASP A 21 -11.26 -1.49 -10.57
CA ASP A 21 -11.26 -0.08 -10.99
C ASP A 21 -12.03 0.18 -12.28
N ARG A 22 -12.16 -0.79 -13.20
CA ARG A 22 -12.87 -0.62 -14.49
C ARG A 22 -14.29 -0.04 -14.36
N PRO A 23 -15.11 -0.43 -13.34
CA PRO A 23 -16.44 0.15 -13.14
C PRO A 23 -16.45 1.66 -12.88
N LEU A 24 -15.30 2.27 -12.55
CA LEU A 24 -15.21 3.71 -12.30
C LEU A 24 -15.43 4.54 -13.57
N ILE A 25 -15.08 4.03 -14.74
CA ILE A 25 -15.26 4.72 -16.03
C ILE A 25 -16.74 5.02 -16.31
N PRO A 26 -17.65 4.02 -16.38
CA PRO A 26 -19.06 4.30 -16.56
C PRO A 26 -19.67 5.10 -15.39
N ALA A 27 -19.22 4.86 -14.15
CA ALA A 27 -19.73 5.61 -12.99
C ALA A 27 -19.38 7.11 -13.05
N LEU A 28 -18.23 7.48 -13.62
CA LEU A 28 -17.85 8.86 -13.88
C LEU A 28 -18.58 9.44 -15.11
N ALA A 29 -18.82 8.63 -16.14
CA ALA A 29 -19.61 9.05 -17.30
C ALA A 29 -21.04 9.44 -16.91
N ASP A 30 -21.67 8.72 -15.97
CA ASP A 30 -22.98 9.06 -15.39
C ASP A 30 -23.00 10.42 -14.66
N ARG A 31 -21.82 11.01 -14.41
CA ARG A 31 -21.61 12.32 -13.78
C ARG A 31 -21.06 13.36 -14.76
N ASP A 32 -21.19 13.12 -16.06
CA ASP A 32 -20.64 13.97 -17.14
C ASP A 32 -19.11 14.16 -17.07
N VAL A 33 -18.39 13.20 -16.48
CA VAL A 33 -16.93 13.17 -16.40
C VAL A 33 -16.39 12.10 -17.36
N LEU A 34 -15.59 12.51 -18.34
CA LEU A 34 -14.90 11.59 -19.24
C LEU A 34 -13.66 11.03 -18.55
N ALA A 35 -13.71 9.77 -18.14
CA ALA A 35 -12.58 9.07 -17.54
C ALA A 35 -11.95 8.05 -18.48
N GLU A 36 -10.63 7.99 -18.51
CA GLU A 36 -9.89 7.00 -19.32
C GLU A 36 -8.70 6.42 -18.55
N PRO A 37 -8.35 5.13 -18.76
CA PRO A 37 -7.14 4.57 -18.21
C PRO A 37 -5.92 5.12 -18.96
N VAL A 38 -4.89 5.52 -18.22
CA VAL A 38 -3.69 6.13 -18.80
C VAL A 38 -2.45 5.50 -18.19
N VAL A 39 -1.53 5.00 -19.01
CA VAL A 39 -0.27 4.42 -18.55
C VAL A 39 0.64 5.54 -18.03
N TRP A 40 1.07 5.46 -16.78
CA TRP A 40 1.74 6.58 -16.08
C TRP A 40 3.06 7.01 -16.73
N ASP A 41 3.79 6.06 -17.32
CA ASP A 41 5.10 6.28 -17.94
C ASP A 41 5.02 6.42 -19.47
N ASP A 42 3.82 6.59 -20.05
CA ASP A 42 3.68 6.84 -21.49
C ASP A 42 4.12 8.29 -21.83
N PRO A 43 5.23 8.48 -22.58
CA PRO A 43 5.77 9.80 -22.87
C PRO A 43 4.90 10.62 -23.84
N ALA A 44 3.88 10.01 -24.46
CA ALA A 44 2.95 10.70 -25.37
C ALA A 44 1.79 11.38 -24.62
N VAL A 45 1.63 11.15 -23.33
CA VAL A 45 0.51 11.68 -22.54
C VAL A 45 0.73 13.14 -22.17
N ASP A 46 -0.23 13.99 -22.54
CA ASP A 46 -0.34 15.36 -22.06
C ASP A 46 -1.15 15.42 -20.76
N TRP A 47 -0.47 15.45 -19.62
CA TRP A 47 -1.10 15.50 -18.30
C TRP A 47 -1.84 16.81 -18.02
N ASP A 48 -1.48 17.91 -18.71
CA ASP A 48 -2.17 19.19 -18.58
C ASP A 48 -3.58 19.18 -19.20
N ALA A 49 -3.87 18.19 -20.05
CA ALA A 49 -5.17 18.04 -20.69
C ALA A 49 -6.26 17.38 -19.82
N TYR A 50 -5.92 16.98 -18.58
CA TYR A 50 -6.84 16.37 -17.61
C TYR A 50 -7.15 17.31 -16.46
N ASP A 51 -8.41 17.39 -16.04
CA ASP A 51 -8.83 18.18 -14.88
C ASP A 51 -8.43 17.51 -13.56
N LEU A 52 -8.26 16.18 -13.55
CA LEU A 52 -7.71 15.43 -12.41
C LEU A 52 -7.02 14.15 -12.90
N VAL A 53 -5.94 13.77 -12.23
CA VAL A 53 -5.27 12.48 -12.40
C VAL A 53 -5.41 11.69 -11.11
N VAL A 54 -5.92 10.46 -11.20
CA VAL A 54 -6.17 9.59 -10.05
C VAL A 54 -5.31 8.35 -10.20
N VAL A 55 -4.33 8.17 -9.32
CA VAL A 55 -3.50 6.95 -9.32
C VAL A 55 -4.35 5.75 -8.92
N ARG A 56 -4.36 4.71 -9.75
CA ARG A 56 -5.04 3.43 -9.52
C ARG A 56 -4.02 2.30 -9.52
N SER A 57 -3.83 1.58 -10.61
CA SER A 57 -3.06 0.32 -10.66
C SER A 57 -1.62 0.51 -11.17
N THR A 58 -0.91 1.53 -10.71
CA THR A 58 0.51 1.80 -11.08
C THR A 58 1.50 0.86 -10.37
N TRP A 59 1.16 -0.42 -10.20
CA TRP A 59 1.86 -1.35 -9.31
C TRP A 59 3.27 -1.75 -9.76
N ASP A 60 3.67 -1.39 -10.98
CA ASP A 60 5.04 -1.54 -11.47
C ASP A 60 6.00 -0.46 -10.93
N TYR A 61 5.51 0.51 -10.14
CA TYR A 61 6.33 1.59 -9.60
C TYR A 61 7.41 1.10 -8.64
N ALA A 62 7.21 0.02 -7.89
CA ALA A 62 8.11 -0.38 -6.81
C ALA A 62 9.58 -0.58 -7.27
N PRO A 63 9.88 -1.29 -8.38
CA PRO A 63 11.23 -1.33 -8.95
C PRO A 63 11.66 -0.04 -9.68
N ARG A 64 10.75 0.89 -9.95
CA ARG A 64 10.94 2.16 -10.69
C ARG A 64 10.61 3.38 -9.82
N HIS A 65 10.88 3.28 -8.51
CA HIS A 65 10.33 4.20 -7.51
C HIS A 65 10.73 5.66 -7.75
N ASP A 66 12.00 5.93 -8.02
CA ASP A 66 12.49 7.29 -8.31
C ASP A 66 11.87 7.87 -9.58
N GLU A 67 11.69 7.05 -10.62
CA GLU A 67 11.04 7.44 -11.86
C GLU A 67 9.57 7.78 -11.65
N PHE A 68 8.85 6.94 -10.88
CA PHE A 68 7.46 7.17 -10.51
C PHE A 68 7.28 8.46 -9.69
N LEU A 69 8.16 8.73 -8.72
CA LEU A 69 8.11 9.97 -7.96
C LEU A 69 8.46 11.20 -8.79
N ALA A 70 9.39 11.07 -9.74
CA ALA A 70 9.70 12.13 -10.70
C ALA A 70 8.49 12.42 -11.61
N TRP A 71 7.84 11.39 -12.13
CA TRP A 71 6.58 11.52 -12.89
C TRP A 71 5.50 12.22 -12.06
N ALA A 72 5.24 11.76 -10.83
CA ALA A 72 4.20 12.32 -9.98
C ALA A 72 4.39 13.83 -9.73
N GLN A 73 5.64 14.31 -9.69
CA GLN A 73 5.96 15.73 -9.56
C GLN A 73 5.63 16.56 -10.81
N THR A 74 5.60 15.94 -12.00
CA THR A 74 5.24 16.61 -13.25
C THR A 74 3.73 16.72 -13.46
N VAL A 75 2.93 15.94 -12.73
CA VAL A 75 1.48 15.88 -12.89
C VAL A 75 0.80 16.98 -12.04
N PRO A 76 0.13 17.97 -12.64
CA PRO A 76 -0.31 19.18 -11.94
C PRO A 76 -1.51 18.97 -11.00
N ARG A 77 -2.47 18.10 -11.36
CA ARG A 77 -3.74 17.88 -10.65
C ARG A 77 -3.86 16.43 -10.19
N LEU A 78 -2.86 15.98 -9.44
CA LEU A 78 -2.79 14.62 -8.94
C LEU A 78 -3.61 14.47 -7.65
N ALA A 79 -4.65 13.64 -7.69
CA ALA A 79 -5.40 13.24 -6.51
C ALA A 79 -4.50 12.39 -5.60
N ASN A 80 -4.45 12.76 -4.32
CA ASN A 80 -3.35 12.44 -3.42
C ASN A 80 -2.02 12.96 -4.04
N PRO A 81 -1.59 14.19 -3.70
CA PRO A 81 -0.52 14.88 -4.42
C PRO A 81 0.86 14.21 -4.27
N ALA A 82 1.82 14.57 -5.12
CA ALA A 82 3.13 13.93 -5.19
C ALA A 82 3.89 13.79 -3.85
N HIS A 83 3.71 14.71 -2.90
CA HIS A 83 4.32 14.60 -1.58
C HIS A 83 3.68 13.48 -0.73
N VAL A 84 2.38 13.20 -0.89
CA VAL A 84 1.70 12.05 -0.28
C VAL A 84 2.25 10.75 -0.83
N LEU A 85 2.39 10.65 -2.16
CA LEU A 85 2.95 9.46 -2.82
C LEU A 85 4.38 9.21 -2.35
N ARG A 86 5.21 10.26 -2.30
CA ARG A 86 6.59 10.17 -1.78
C ARG A 86 6.64 9.64 -0.35
N TRP A 87 5.77 10.14 0.53
CA TRP A 87 5.73 9.72 1.92
C TRP A 87 5.19 8.29 2.08
N ASN A 88 4.18 7.91 1.30
CA ASN A 88 3.48 6.65 1.46
C ASN A 88 4.12 5.46 0.73
N THR A 89 4.83 5.69 -0.38
CA THR A 89 5.51 4.59 -1.12
C THR A 89 6.75 4.04 -0.39
N ASP A 90 7.22 4.73 0.65
CA ASP A 90 8.26 4.25 1.58
C ASP A 90 7.64 3.91 2.94
N LYS A 91 7.60 2.61 3.29
CA LYS A 91 7.02 2.09 4.53
C LYS A 91 7.67 2.61 5.82
N SER A 92 8.75 3.38 5.74
CA SER A 92 9.30 4.10 6.90
C SER A 92 8.31 5.08 7.56
N TYR A 93 7.21 5.45 6.89
CA TYR A 93 6.08 6.15 7.51
C TYR A 93 5.55 5.45 8.77
N LEU A 94 5.70 4.11 8.90
CA LEU A 94 5.31 3.36 10.09
C LEU A 94 6.05 3.86 11.36
N ARG A 95 7.24 4.44 11.21
CA ARG A 95 7.96 5.08 12.34
C ARG A 95 7.26 6.32 12.85
N ALA A 96 6.68 7.11 11.95
CA ALA A 96 5.94 8.32 12.33
C ALA A 96 4.66 7.93 13.06
N LEU A 97 3.96 6.90 12.57
CA LEU A 97 2.81 6.30 13.25
C LEU A 97 3.18 5.78 14.64
N GLU A 98 4.26 4.99 14.75
CA GLU A 98 4.78 4.49 16.04
C GLU A 98 5.13 5.63 17.01
N SER A 99 5.84 6.66 16.53
CA SER A 99 6.23 7.82 17.33
C SER A 99 5.03 8.63 17.84
N ALA A 100 3.92 8.61 17.09
CA ALA A 100 2.65 9.21 17.48
C ALA A 100 1.74 8.28 18.31
N HIS A 101 2.27 7.12 18.75
CA HIS A 101 1.59 6.11 19.55
C HIS A 101 0.41 5.43 18.84
N VAL A 102 0.44 5.37 17.50
CA VAL A 102 -0.46 4.49 16.73
C VAL A 102 0.05 3.06 16.88
N PRO A 103 -0.81 2.07 17.25
CA PRO A 103 -0.38 0.68 17.32
C PRO A 103 0.06 0.18 15.93
N VAL A 104 1.35 -0.12 15.78
CA VAL A 104 1.94 -0.72 14.58
C VAL A 104 2.71 -1.98 14.96
N ILE A 105 3.03 -2.83 13.98
CA ILE A 105 3.90 -3.97 14.23
C ILE A 105 5.32 -3.47 14.61
N PRO A 106 5.88 -3.88 15.77
CA PRO A 106 7.22 -3.47 16.19
C PRO A 106 8.26 -3.77 15.11
N THR A 107 9.02 -2.76 14.69
CA THR A 107 9.88 -2.88 13.51
C THR A 107 11.34 -2.56 13.81
N VAL A 108 12.23 -3.48 13.45
CA VAL A 108 13.67 -3.22 13.38
C VAL A 108 14.02 -2.74 11.98
N TRP A 109 14.74 -1.63 11.91
CA TRP A 109 15.07 -0.97 10.65
C TRP A 109 16.58 -0.99 10.39
N LEU A 110 16.96 -1.37 9.18
CA LEU A 110 18.35 -1.45 8.75
C LEU A 110 18.62 -0.49 7.60
N ASP A 111 19.48 0.48 7.89
CA ASP A 111 20.00 1.46 6.94
C ASP A 111 21.16 0.87 6.10
N PRO A 112 21.06 0.86 4.75
CA PRO A 112 22.14 0.38 3.89
C PRO A 112 23.42 1.22 4.02
N ALA A 113 23.35 2.49 4.42
CA ALA A 113 24.52 3.36 4.62
C ALA A 113 25.37 2.96 5.83
N ARG A 114 24.84 2.11 6.73
CA ARG A 114 25.56 1.64 7.92
C ARG A 114 26.47 0.44 7.67
N HIS A 115 26.45 -0.15 6.48
CA HIS A 115 27.34 -1.25 6.07
C HIS A 115 27.38 -2.41 7.09
N PHE A 116 26.22 -2.93 7.48
CA PHE A 116 26.13 -4.00 8.47
C PHE A 116 26.87 -5.28 8.02
N SER A 117 27.59 -5.91 8.94
CA SER A 117 28.09 -7.28 8.72
C SER A 117 26.96 -8.30 8.90
N LYS A 118 27.13 -9.50 8.33
CA LYS A 118 26.21 -10.64 8.54
C LYS A 118 25.95 -10.92 10.03
N ARG A 119 26.99 -10.79 10.87
CA ARG A 119 26.86 -10.94 12.33
C ARG A 119 25.99 -9.83 12.93
N ALA A 120 26.17 -8.58 12.51
CA ALA A 120 25.37 -7.46 12.99
C ALA A 120 23.89 -7.56 12.56
N VAL A 121 23.61 -8.08 11.36
CA VAL A 121 22.25 -8.42 10.92
C VAL A 121 21.67 -9.53 11.79
N HIS A 122 22.42 -10.62 11.98
CA HIS A 122 21.97 -11.76 12.78
C HIS A 122 21.55 -11.37 14.20
N THR A 123 22.31 -10.50 14.88
CA THR A 123 21.99 -10.05 16.25
C THR A 123 20.74 -9.18 16.35
N ARG A 124 20.22 -8.68 15.23
CA ARG A 124 19.02 -7.83 15.15
C ARG A 124 17.75 -8.62 14.78
N MET A 125 17.89 -9.87 14.36
CA MET A 125 16.76 -10.72 14.04
C MET A 125 16.13 -11.27 15.32
N PRO A 126 14.79 -11.32 15.43
CA PRO A 126 14.10 -11.86 16.61
C PRO A 126 14.61 -13.25 17.00
N ALA A 127 14.76 -13.52 18.30
CA ALA A 127 15.21 -14.83 18.78
C ALA A 127 14.07 -15.87 18.86
N PHE A 128 12.84 -15.40 19.00
CA PHE A 128 11.63 -16.20 19.14
C PHE A 128 10.54 -15.63 18.24
N GLY A 129 9.56 -16.49 17.88
CA GLY A 129 8.52 -16.15 16.92
C GLY A 129 9.06 -16.05 15.50
N ASP A 130 8.25 -16.48 14.53
CA ASP A 130 8.57 -16.23 13.13
C ASP A 130 8.70 -14.73 12.89
N PHE A 131 9.46 -14.35 11.86
CA PHE A 131 9.68 -12.95 11.53
C PHE A 131 9.70 -12.74 10.03
N VAL A 132 9.35 -11.53 9.61
CA VAL A 132 9.32 -11.11 8.22
C VAL A 132 10.49 -10.19 7.94
N VAL A 133 11.12 -10.36 6.78
CA VAL A 133 12.10 -9.42 6.21
C VAL A 133 11.52 -8.91 4.90
N LYS A 134 11.44 -7.58 4.73
CA LYS A 134 11.03 -6.92 3.49
C LYS A 134 11.77 -5.59 3.29
N PRO A 135 11.92 -5.08 2.04
CA PRO A 135 12.37 -3.71 1.82
C PRO A 135 11.25 -2.71 2.17
N VAL A 136 11.63 -1.48 2.51
CA VAL A 136 10.65 -0.43 2.86
C VAL A 136 9.85 0.07 1.64
N VAL A 137 10.42 -0.01 0.44
CA VAL A 137 9.71 0.20 -0.83
C VAL A 137 9.44 -1.15 -1.46
N SER A 138 8.17 -1.53 -1.56
CA SER A 138 7.69 -2.77 -2.20
C SER A 138 6.20 -2.68 -2.50
N ALA A 139 5.76 -3.44 -3.51
CA ALA A 139 4.35 -3.69 -3.85
C ALA A 139 4.14 -5.21 -4.04
N GLY A 140 2.93 -5.70 -3.80
CA GLY A 140 2.53 -7.10 -4.08
C GLY A 140 3.34 -8.17 -3.35
N ALA A 141 3.80 -7.91 -2.12
CA ALA A 141 4.68 -8.80 -1.34
C ALA A 141 6.05 -9.12 -1.99
N LYS A 142 6.47 -8.36 -3.01
CA LYS A 142 7.78 -8.49 -3.65
C LYS A 142 8.92 -8.34 -2.63
N ASP A 143 9.93 -9.20 -2.77
CA ASP A 143 11.11 -9.26 -1.90
C ASP A 143 10.76 -9.33 -0.39
N THR A 144 9.62 -9.95 -0.08
CA THR A 144 9.18 -10.21 1.29
C THR A 144 9.34 -11.69 1.60
N GLY A 145 9.79 -12.03 2.81
CA GLY A 145 9.92 -13.43 3.24
C GLY A 145 9.66 -13.63 4.72
N ARG A 146 9.00 -14.74 5.06
CA ARG A 146 8.80 -15.22 6.45
C ARG A 146 9.89 -16.23 6.81
N TYR A 147 10.46 -16.09 8.00
CA TYR A 147 11.60 -16.88 8.46
C TYR A 147 11.38 -17.39 9.89
N ILE A 148 11.90 -18.59 10.14
CA ILE A 148 11.74 -19.32 11.41
C ILE A 148 13.04 -19.17 12.20
N PRO A 149 13.02 -18.59 13.41
CA PRO A 149 14.25 -18.26 14.14
C PRO A 149 15.06 -19.49 14.57
N VAL A 150 14.38 -20.58 14.96
CA VAL A 150 15.00 -21.80 15.49
C VAL A 150 15.61 -22.70 14.42
N SER A 151 15.36 -22.44 13.14
CA SER A 151 15.98 -23.17 12.03
C SER A 151 17.24 -22.45 11.56
N ALA A 152 18.40 -23.10 11.74
CA ALA A 152 19.69 -22.55 11.28
C ALA A 152 19.68 -22.24 9.77
N GLN A 153 19.03 -23.10 8.97
CA GLN A 153 18.87 -22.89 7.54
C GLN A 153 17.97 -21.68 7.24
N SER A 154 16.80 -21.58 7.89
CA SER A 154 15.89 -20.43 7.70
C SER A 154 16.56 -19.12 8.09
N ARG A 155 17.30 -19.12 9.20
CA ARG A 155 18.08 -17.96 9.66
C ARG A 155 19.20 -17.58 8.68
N ALA A 156 19.91 -18.55 8.11
CA ALA A 156 20.91 -18.29 7.07
C ALA A 156 20.27 -17.66 5.80
N MET A 157 19.08 -18.14 5.40
CA MET A 157 18.32 -17.54 4.29
C MET A 157 17.89 -16.11 4.61
N ALA A 158 17.38 -15.85 5.82
CA ALA A 158 17.00 -14.51 6.25
C ALA A 158 18.17 -13.52 6.20
N ILE A 159 19.35 -13.95 6.67
CA ILE A 159 20.58 -13.12 6.63
C ILE A 159 20.97 -12.86 5.19
N LYS A 160 20.99 -13.89 4.34
CA LYS A 160 21.33 -13.75 2.92
C LYS A 160 20.38 -12.75 2.25
N HIS A 161 19.08 -12.93 2.39
CA HIS A 161 18.06 -12.04 1.84
C HIS A 161 18.25 -10.59 2.32
N THR A 162 18.44 -10.39 3.62
CA THR A 162 18.67 -9.06 4.21
C THR A 162 19.92 -8.40 3.62
N MET A 163 21.02 -9.15 3.47
CA MET A 163 22.26 -8.63 2.90
C MET A 163 22.07 -8.25 1.43
N GLU A 164 21.38 -9.07 0.63
CA GLU A 164 21.09 -8.78 -0.78
C GLU A 164 20.30 -7.47 -0.93
N LEU A 165 19.31 -7.22 -0.06
CA LEU A 165 18.58 -5.96 -0.02
C LEU A 165 19.50 -4.78 0.33
N LEU A 166 20.31 -4.89 1.40
CA LEU A 166 21.21 -3.82 1.84
C LEU A 166 22.31 -3.51 0.81
N ASP A 167 22.87 -4.53 0.18
CA ASP A 167 23.89 -4.40 -0.87
C ASP A 167 23.32 -3.70 -2.12
N SER A 168 22.02 -3.91 -2.40
CA SER A 168 21.26 -3.17 -3.41
C SER A 168 20.83 -1.76 -3.00
N LYS A 169 21.38 -1.22 -1.89
CA LYS A 169 21.10 0.12 -1.34
C LYS A 169 19.66 0.35 -0.90
N ARG A 170 18.94 -0.72 -0.56
CA ARG A 170 17.56 -0.63 -0.07
C ARG A 170 17.50 -0.72 1.44
N TRP A 171 16.72 0.16 2.07
CA TRP A 171 16.35 0.03 3.48
C TRP A 171 15.57 -1.25 3.71
N VAL A 172 15.88 -1.93 4.82
CA VAL A 172 15.24 -3.19 5.19
C VAL A 172 14.50 -3.02 6.51
N MET A 173 13.30 -3.59 6.56
CA MET A 173 12.52 -3.73 7.78
C MET A 173 12.41 -5.21 8.18
N ILE A 174 12.54 -5.45 9.48
CA ILE A 174 12.38 -6.76 10.11
C ILE A 174 11.27 -6.63 11.16
N GLN A 175 10.25 -7.46 11.03
CA GLN A 175 9.06 -7.43 11.88
C GLN A 175 8.78 -8.82 12.46
N PRO A 176 8.29 -8.96 13.70
CA PRO A 176 7.71 -10.22 14.15
C PRO A 176 6.52 -10.58 13.24
N TYR A 177 6.38 -11.87 12.95
CA TYR A 177 5.22 -12.37 12.22
C TYR A 177 4.02 -12.43 13.17
N VAL A 178 2.98 -11.66 12.86
CA VAL A 178 1.74 -11.67 13.63
C VAL A 178 0.95 -12.94 13.26
N THR A 179 0.97 -13.93 14.15
CA THR A 179 0.41 -15.27 13.89
C THR A 179 -1.10 -15.26 13.66
N SER A 180 -1.81 -14.24 14.13
CA SER A 180 -3.24 -14.06 13.85
C SER A 180 -3.53 -13.97 12.35
N VAL A 181 -2.56 -13.56 11.53
CA VAL A 181 -2.73 -13.47 10.07
C VAL A 181 -3.10 -14.83 9.48
N ASP A 182 -2.55 -15.92 10.02
CA ASP A 182 -2.83 -17.29 9.56
C ASP A 182 -4.29 -17.74 9.85
N SER A 183 -4.93 -17.21 10.91
CA SER A 183 -6.25 -17.65 11.37
C SER A 183 -7.37 -16.62 11.12
N ALA A 184 -7.06 -15.34 11.29
CA ALA A 184 -7.96 -14.19 11.18
C ALA A 184 -7.72 -13.33 9.93
N GLY A 185 -6.60 -13.52 9.23
CA GLY A 185 -6.22 -12.68 8.09
C GLY A 185 -5.90 -11.24 8.49
N GLU A 186 -5.83 -10.39 7.48
CA GLU A 186 -5.74 -8.94 7.57
C GLU A 186 -7.14 -8.35 7.35
N THR A 187 -7.51 -7.34 8.15
CA THR A 187 -8.74 -6.55 7.94
C THR A 187 -8.35 -5.20 7.37
N CYS A 188 -8.76 -4.93 6.13
CA CYS A 188 -8.39 -3.70 5.44
C CYS A 188 -9.60 -2.79 5.29
N LEU A 189 -9.47 -1.59 5.82
CA LEU A 189 -10.54 -0.60 5.90
C LEU A 189 -10.34 0.41 4.78
N THR A 190 -11.35 0.54 3.92
CA THR A 190 -11.36 1.48 2.80
C THR A 190 -12.03 2.79 3.20
N PHE A 191 -11.37 3.89 2.90
CA PHE A 191 -11.85 5.25 3.09
C PHE A 191 -11.91 5.97 1.74
N VAL A 192 -12.96 6.76 1.56
CA VAL A 192 -13.14 7.66 0.42
C VAL A 192 -13.48 9.03 0.98
N ASP A 193 -12.76 10.05 0.54
CA ASP A 193 -12.93 11.44 0.99
C ASP A 193 -12.83 11.58 2.52
N GLY A 194 -11.91 10.83 3.14
CA GLY A 194 -11.75 10.76 4.60
C GLY A 194 -12.86 10.00 5.35
N VAL A 195 -13.88 9.49 4.65
CA VAL A 195 -15.01 8.78 5.25
C VAL A 195 -14.86 7.28 5.04
N TYR A 196 -14.98 6.51 6.12
CA TYR A 196 -15.00 5.04 6.08
C TYR A 196 -16.15 4.53 5.21
N GLN A 197 -15.85 3.57 4.34
CA GLN A 197 -16.80 2.97 3.42
C GLN A 197 -17.12 1.53 3.83
N HIS A 198 -16.12 0.66 3.76
CA HIS A 198 -16.27 -0.77 4.00
C HIS A 198 -14.94 -1.38 4.43
N ALA A 199 -14.98 -2.65 4.84
CA ALA A 199 -13.79 -3.43 5.09
C ALA A 199 -13.85 -4.76 4.34
N ALA A 200 -12.69 -5.25 3.93
CA ALA A 200 -12.53 -6.61 3.43
C ALA A 200 -11.47 -7.35 4.25
N ARG A 201 -11.64 -8.66 4.36
CA ARG A 201 -10.67 -9.56 4.94
C ARG A 201 -9.83 -10.17 3.84
N LYS A 202 -8.51 -10.13 4.03
CA LYS A 202 -7.52 -10.75 3.16
C LYS A 202 -6.80 -11.86 3.92
N ASN A 203 -6.71 -13.04 3.32
CA ASN A 203 -6.00 -14.17 3.95
C ASN A 203 -4.47 -14.01 3.86
N ALA A 204 -3.76 -14.72 4.75
CA ALA A 204 -2.30 -14.73 4.81
C ALA A 204 -1.67 -15.06 3.44
N LEU A 205 -0.75 -14.20 2.99
CA LEU A 205 -0.02 -14.38 1.74
C LEU A 205 1.31 -15.16 1.93
N LEU A 206 1.92 -15.07 3.11
CA LEU A 206 3.28 -15.55 3.34
C LEU A 206 3.31 -17.00 3.84
N THR A 207 3.62 -17.93 2.93
CA THR A 207 3.74 -19.36 3.23
C THR A 207 5.18 -19.83 3.49
N GLY A 208 6.18 -18.95 3.35
CA GLY A 208 7.59 -19.34 3.50
C GLY A 208 8.62 -18.22 3.25
N PRO A 209 9.91 -18.58 3.06
CA PRO A 209 10.97 -17.62 2.79
C PRO A 209 10.75 -16.91 1.46
N SER A 210 11.41 -15.75 1.28
CA SER A 210 11.30 -14.99 0.03
C SER A 210 11.76 -15.84 -1.14
N GLN A 211 10.94 -15.88 -2.20
CA GLN A 211 11.25 -16.59 -3.43
C GLN A 211 11.65 -15.58 -4.53
N PRO A 212 12.58 -15.93 -5.43
CA PRO A 212 12.93 -15.09 -6.57
C PRO A 212 11.69 -14.76 -7.38
N THR A 213 11.50 -13.48 -7.71
CA THR A 213 10.36 -12.88 -8.42
C THR A 213 10.14 -13.35 -9.86
N LYS A 214 10.83 -14.39 -10.33
CA LYS A 214 10.69 -14.89 -11.71
C LYS A 214 9.36 -15.62 -11.88
N GLY A 215 8.37 -14.93 -12.45
CA GLY A 215 7.12 -15.52 -12.94
C GLY A 215 5.94 -15.49 -11.97
N LEU A 216 6.07 -14.86 -10.81
CA LEU A 216 4.92 -14.42 -10.01
C LEU A 216 4.40 -13.15 -10.69
N GLY A 217 3.11 -13.09 -11.01
CA GLY A 217 2.48 -11.87 -11.55
C GLY A 217 2.58 -10.68 -10.59
N LEU A 218 1.95 -9.56 -10.93
CA LEU A 218 1.94 -8.35 -10.08
C LEU A 218 1.44 -8.61 -8.64
N TYR A 219 0.66 -9.68 -8.42
CA TYR A 219 0.12 -10.11 -7.14
C TYR A 219 0.03 -11.64 -7.02
N MET A 220 0.02 -12.15 -5.78
CA MET A 220 -0.41 -13.52 -5.46
C MET A 220 -1.95 -13.57 -5.35
N GLU A 221 -2.60 -14.65 -5.77
CA GLU A 221 -4.07 -14.78 -5.75
C GLU A 221 -4.60 -14.73 -4.30
N GLU A 222 -5.41 -13.71 -4.00
CA GLU A 222 -5.94 -13.42 -2.67
C GLU A 222 -7.30 -14.09 -2.48
N THR A 223 -7.47 -14.87 -1.41
CA THR A 223 -8.82 -15.25 -0.95
C THR A 223 -9.35 -14.14 -0.06
N MET A 224 -10.41 -13.49 -0.52
CA MET A 224 -10.98 -12.30 0.09
C MET A 224 -12.45 -12.48 0.46
N SER A 225 -12.90 -11.78 1.50
CA SER A 225 -14.31 -11.72 1.87
C SER A 225 -14.69 -10.37 2.45
N ALA A 226 -15.97 -9.99 2.32
CA ALA A 226 -16.50 -8.82 3.00
C ALA A 226 -16.53 -9.04 4.52
N VAL A 227 -16.20 -8.01 5.31
CA VAL A 227 -16.23 -8.06 6.77
C VAL A 227 -16.69 -6.71 7.34
N GLN A 228 -17.23 -6.71 8.55
CA GLN A 228 -17.49 -5.48 9.29
C GLN A 228 -16.29 -5.15 10.18
N ALA A 229 -15.74 -3.95 10.02
CA ALA A 229 -14.73 -3.45 10.94
C ALA A 229 -15.32 -3.27 12.34
N THR A 230 -14.56 -3.67 13.35
CA THR A 230 -14.89 -3.40 14.76
C THR A 230 -14.65 -1.92 15.10
N PRO A 231 -15.29 -1.38 16.15
CA PRO A 231 -15.03 -0.02 16.62
C PRO A 231 -13.55 0.24 16.92
N GLU A 232 -12.84 -0.74 17.49
CA GLU A 232 -11.42 -0.64 17.83
C GLU A 232 -10.54 -0.57 16.58
N GLN A 233 -10.85 -1.39 15.56
CA GLN A 233 -10.17 -1.33 14.25
C GLN A 233 -10.39 0.03 13.58
N LEU A 234 -11.63 0.52 13.59
CA LEU A 234 -11.96 1.82 13.00
C LEU A 234 -11.23 2.96 13.72
N ALA A 235 -11.16 2.92 15.06
CA ALA A 235 -10.45 3.93 15.85
C ALA A 235 -8.94 3.95 15.54
N VAL A 236 -8.28 2.78 15.44
CA VAL A 236 -6.86 2.70 15.06
C VAL A 236 -6.64 3.21 13.64
N ALA A 237 -7.50 2.85 12.69
CA ALA A 237 -7.40 3.31 11.31
C ALA A 237 -7.59 4.82 11.15
N GLN A 238 -8.61 5.38 11.82
CA GLN A 238 -8.83 6.83 11.85
C GLN A 238 -7.63 7.56 12.46
N ARG A 239 -7.11 7.06 13.59
CA ARG A 239 -5.93 7.65 14.23
C ARG A 239 -4.68 7.59 13.32
N ALA A 240 -4.48 6.50 12.59
CA ALA A 240 -3.39 6.39 11.63
C ALA A 240 -3.50 7.44 10.51
N LEU A 241 -4.71 7.65 9.98
CA LEU A 241 -4.97 8.66 8.94
C LEU A 241 -4.80 10.10 9.46
N GLU A 242 -5.22 10.40 10.68
CA GLU A 242 -5.00 11.70 11.32
C GLU A 242 -3.51 12.04 11.48
N VAL A 243 -2.72 11.07 11.95
CA VAL A 243 -1.26 11.24 12.10
C VAL A 243 -0.63 11.41 10.71
N ALA A 244 -0.98 10.58 9.74
CA ALA A 244 -0.48 10.70 8.37
C ALA A 244 -0.79 12.08 7.76
N ALA A 245 -2.02 12.58 7.95
CA ALA A 245 -2.42 13.91 7.49
C ALA A 245 -1.60 15.02 8.17
N THR A 246 -1.31 14.89 9.47
CA THR A 246 -0.48 15.84 10.22
C THR A 246 0.97 15.84 9.73
N GLU A 247 1.58 14.66 9.59
CA GLU A 247 2.97 14.49 9.13
C GLU A 247 3.19 15.04 7.71
N MET A 248 2.18 14.91 6.84
CA MET A 248 2.23 15.42 5.48
C MET A 248 1.75 16.86 5.33
N GLY A 249 1.20 17.47 6.39
CA GLY A 249 0.66 18.84 6.35
C GLY A 249 -0.55 18.99 5.43
N LEU A 250 -1.48 18.04 5.45
CA LEU A 250 -2.66 18.05 4.58
C LEU A 250 -3.73 19.02 5.08
N ASP A 251 -4.21 19.89 4.19
CA ASP A 251 -5.29 20.85 4.46
C ASP A 251 -6.70 20.29 4.21
N GLY A 252 -6.81 19.05 3.72
CA GLY A 252 -8.07 18.41 3.37
C GLY A 252 -7.98 16.89 3.30
N PRO A 253 -9.12 16.20 3.13
CA PRO A 253 -9.12 14.74 3.10
C PRO A 253 -8.44 14.19 1.85
N LEU A 254 -7.72 13.08 2.04
CA LEU A 254 -7.28 12.23 0.94
C LEU A 254 -8.50 11.74 0.15
N LEU A 255 -8.38 11.67 -1.17
CA LEU A 255 -9.46 11.19 -2.03
C LEU A 255 -9.83 9.74 -1.68
N TYR A 256 -8.81 8.92 -1.44
CA TYR A 256 -8.95 7.55 -0.96
C TYR A 256 -7.79 7.19 -0.04
N ALA A 257 -8.02 6.20 0.80
CA ALA A 257 -7.00 5.55 1.61
C ALA A 257 -7.45 4.12 1.94
N ARG A 258 -6.49 3.21 2.16
CA ARG A 258 -6.74 1.91 2.78
C ARG A 258 -5.83 1.74 3.99
N VAL A 259 -6.41 1.29 5.11
CA VAL A 259 -5.64 0.95 6.31
C VAL A 259 -5.78 -0.54 6.57
N ASP A 260 -4.66 -1.24 6.53
CA ASP A 260 -4.60 -2.68 6.68
C ASP A 260 -4.19 -3.00 8.12
N LEU A 261 -5.02 -3.80 8.79
CA LEU A 261 -4.87 -4.14 10.21
C LEU A 261 -4.71 -5.63 10.42
N VAL A 262 -3.88 -6.00 11.39
CA VAL A 262 -3.76 -7.35 11.93
C VAL A 262 -4.11 -7.36 13.42
N THR A 263 -4.45 -8.53 13.95
CA THR A 263 -4.81 -8.68 15.37
C THR A 263 -3.56 -9.01 16.19
N GLY A 264 -3.02 -8.01 16.89
CA GLY A 264 -2.00 -8.23 17.92
C GLY A 264 -2.59 -8.72 19.24
N ASP A 265 -1.72 -9.04 20.19
CA ASP A 265 -2.11 -9.54 21.52
C ASP A 265 -2.92 -8.51 22.33
N GLU A 266 -2.65 -7.21 22.14
CA GLU A 266 -3.28 -6.10 22.84
C GLU A 266 -4.37 -5.39 22.01
N GLY A 267 -4.61 -5.81 20.76
CA GLY A 267 -5.59 -5.21 19.87
C GLY A 267 -5.11 -5.05 18.42
N PRO A 268 -5.85 -4.27 17.60
CA PRO A 268 -5.50 -4.06 16.20
C PRO A 268 -4.17 -3.32 16.04
N LEU A 269 -3.33 -3.81 15.13
CA LEU A 269 -2.06 -3.18 14.74
C LEU A 269 -2.12 -2.82 13.26
N VAL A 270 -1.66 -1.62 12.90
CA VAL A 270 -1.44 -1.27 11.50
C VAL A 270 -0.28 -2.09 10.95
N ILE A 271 -0.56 -2.84 9.88
CA ILE A 271 0.47 -3.55 9.09
C ILE A 271 0.88 -2.72 7.87
N GLU A 272 -0.06 -2.01 7.25
CA GLU A 272 0.17 -1.18 6.07
C GLU A 272 -0.86 -0.04 6.00
N LEU A 273 -0.41 1.10 5.49
CA LEU A 273 -1.24 2.24 5.12
C LEU A 273 -1.02 2.50 3.64
N GLU A 274 -2.06 2.44 2.82
CA GLU A 274 -1.97 2.63 1.37
C GLU A 274 -2.76 3.87 0.94
N LEU A 275 -2.01 4.87 0.49
CA LEU A 275 -2.51 6.17 0.02
C LEU A 275 -2.16 6.43 -1.45
N THR A 276 -1.35 5.56 -2.07
CA THR A 276 -0.77 5.78 -3.40
C THR A 276 -1.57 5.09 -4.50
N GLU A 277 -1.78 3.78 -4.40
CA GLU A 277 -2.35 2.94 -5.46
C GLU A 277 -3.20 1.77 -4.92
N PRO A 278 -3.96 1.93 -3.80
CA PRO A 278 -4.65 0.80 -3.22
C PRO A 278 -5.73 0.26 -4.15
N SER A 279 -5.78 -1.07 -4.25
CA SER A 279 -7.05 -1.74 -4.52
C SER A 279 -8.04 -1.35 -3.44
N LEU A 280 -9.17 -0.74 -3.81
CA LEU A 280 -10.17 -0.30 -2.84
C LEU A 280 -11.15 -1.43 -2.47
N TRP A 281 -11.07 -2.54 -3.20
CA TRP A 281 -11.84 -3.76 -2.98
C TRP A 281 -13.33 -3.47 -2.98
N MET A 282 -13.76 -2.63 -3.93
CA MET A 282 -15.14 -2.18 -4.07
C MET A 282 -16.09 -3.35 -4.32
N SER A 283 -15.62 -4.41 -4.95
CA SER A 283 -16.39 -5.66 -5.11
C SER A 283 -16.78 -6.33 -3.78
N TYR A 284 -16.09 -6.02 -2.68
CA TYR A 284 -16.34 -6.53 -1.33
C TYR A 284 -17.05 -5.51 -0.42
N SER A 285 -17.57 -4.40 -0.95
CA SER A 285 -18.27 -3.38 -0.15
C SER A 285 -19.64 -3.81 0.37
N GLY A 286 -20.14 -4.97 -0.05
CA GLY A 286 -21.47 -5.47 0.29
C GLY A 286 -22.55 -4.47 -0.15
N PRO A 287 -23.45 -4.03 0.74
CA PRO A 287 -24.49 -3.06 0.39
C PRO A 287 -23.98 -1.61 0.33
N VAL A 288 -22.74 -1.33 0.74
CA VAL A 288 -22.21 0.04 0.72
C VAL A 288 -21.88 0.43 -0.72
N PRO A 289 -22.38 1.56 -1.24
CA PRO A 289 -22.17 1.97 -2.63
C PRO A 289 -20.80 2.67 -2.79
N THR A 290 -19.71 1.97 -2.46
CA THR A 290 -18.35 2.56 -2.45
C THR A 290 -17.96 3.10 -3.83
N LEU A 291 -18.26 2.38 -4.91
CA LEU A 291 -18.01 2.84 -6.28
C LEU A 291 -18.70 4.19 -6.56
N THR A 292 -19.98 4.31 -6.21
CA THR A 292 -20.76 5.54 -6.39
C THR A 292 -20.15 6.69 -5.62
N ARG A 293 -19.83 6.48 -4.33
CA ARG A 293 -19.23 7.51 -3.47
C ARG A 293 -17.83 7.91 -3.94
N PHE A 294 -17.07 6.97 -4.48
CA PHE A 294 -15.75 7.26 -5.05
C PHE A 294 -15.86 8.09 -6.33
N ALA A 295 -16.80 7.74 -7.22
CA ALA A 295 -17.10 8.54 -8.40
C ALA A 295 -17.61 9.94 -8.05
N ASP A 296 -18.47 10.08 -7.03
CA ASP A 296 -18.92 11.38 -6.50
C ASP A 296 -17.74 12.22 -6.00
N ALA A 297 -16.85 11.62 -5.20
CA ALA A 297 -15.69 12.29 -4.63
C ALA A 297 -14.68 12.75 -5.70
N ILE A 298 -14.55 12.01 -6.80
CA ILE A 298 -13.76 12.41 -7.98
C ILE A 298 -14.46 13.55 -8.72
N ALA A 299 -15.76 13.41 -9.03
CA ALA A 299 -16.52 14.40 -9.78
C ALA A 299 -16.60 15.77 -9.07
N ALA A 300 -16.55 15.78 -7.73
CA ALA A 300 -16.49 17.00 -6.92
C ALA A 300 -15.13 17.72 -6.97
N ARG A 301 -14.06 17.06 -7.43
CA ARG A 301 -12.68 17.60 -7.54
C ARG A 301 -12.32 18.10 -8.94
N VAL A 302 -13.23 17.96 -9.91
CA VAL A 302 -13.11 18.44 -11.30
C VAL A 302 -14.13 19.50 -11.63
#